data_AF-A0A9D3MKI5-F1
#
_entry.id   AF-A0A9D3MKI5-F1
#
_cell.length_a   1.000
_cell.length_b   1.000
_cell.length_c   1.000
_cell.angle_alpha   90.00
_cell.angle_beta   90.00
_cell.angle_gamma   90.00
#
_symmetry.space_group_name_H-M   'P 1'
#
loop_
_entity.id
_entity.type
_entity.pdbx_description
1 polymer ?
#
loop_
_entity_poly.entity_id
_entity_poly.type
_entity_poly.pdbx_seq_one_letter_code
_entity_poly.pdbx_strand_id
1 'polypeptide(L)'
;MKMNIPQEICVYFFSLSALGVLYTMNNVPAFQHPQVIPVVGVVVMLAVFLVVYLAVRHRPPKDPLFYVFVEFSFTCVISLVIALEQDRFTSGFMEFYQKTGEPYVVTAYAIMMSYWDGVVHFLLYLFMVQRMANEMSYRSMGLFWAGSLLANMAVYVPGIIIGKYGAYICPTYWLNFPFLFGALWGAISLFNRPRELPIIPADQVAAEQKRGLLSRPLDLLLVLFLVGAMGFTIFRGFVVLDCPLDSCFTYIYQYEPYLKDPVGFPRFMMLLYLFYGLPLLALFVYGLWKPGCTWMLDWSLFFAGAIAQSQWCHTGASVHHRTPFTYRLPEGRWWAIVGVNLLYAAGPQLLALRCALRPAFFLKTVPADRADAPEEDQLTAGAANPASSAPSPSPPRPLHHRYCGNHRSGRRPRTGRHAAGCDRLRTKTEENSAGESV
;
A
#
# COMPACT_ATOMS: atom_id res chain seq x y z
N MET A 1 1.06 -5.96 45.83
CA MET A 1 0.21 -6.29 44.65
C MET A 1 0.66 -5.38 43.50
N LYS A 2 1.55 -5.84 42.61
CA LYS A 2 1.92 -5.06 41.41
C LYS A 2 0.76 -5.23 40.43
N MET A 3 -0.07 -4.20 40.26
CA MET A 3 -0.96 -4.13 39.10
C MET A 3 -0.08 -4.07 37.85
N ASN A 4 0.10 -5.21 37.19
CA ASN A 4 0.67 -5.22 35.85
C ASN A 4 -0.43 -4.74 34.90
N ILE A 5 -0.48 -3.43 34.66
CA ILE A 5 -1.37 -2.85 33.65
C ILE A 5 -0.98 -3.46 32.29
N PRO A 6 -1.96 -3.98 31.51
CA PRO A 6 -1.71 -4.51 30.16
C PRO A 6 -0.98 -3.49 29.26
N GLN A 7 -0.06 -3.96 28.41
CA GLN A 7 0.78 -3.08 27.60
C GLN A 7 -0.03 -2.24 26.62
N GLU A 8 -1.07 -2.81 26.02
CA GLU A 8 -1.99 -2.12 25.12
C GLU A 8 -2.73 -0.97 25.82
N ILE A 9 -3.05 -1.11 27.12
CA ILE A 9 -3.68 -0.06 27.92
C ILE A 9 -2.68 1.08 28.17
N CYS A 10 -1.43 0.74 28.49
CA CYS A 10 -0.36 1.74 28.62
C CYS A 10 -0.15 2.51 27.30
N VAL A 11 -0.11 1.81 26.17
CA VAL A 11 0.04 2.42 24.84
C VAL A 11 -1.15 3.30 24.48
N TYR A 12 -2.38 2.87 24.81
CA TYR A 12 -3.59 3.67 24.64
C TYR A 12 -3.48 5.01 25.39
N PHE A 13 -3.22 4.98 26.70
CA PHE A 13 -3.12 6.20 27.51
C PHE A 13 -1.92 7.06 27.10
N PHE A 14 -0.80 6.44 26.76
CA PHE A 14 0.36 7.17 26.24
C PHE A 14 0.04 7.88 24.93
N SER A 15 -0.69 7.25 24.02
CA SER A 15 -1.09 7.87 22.74
C SER A 15 -1.98 9.09 22.94
N LEU A 16 -2.79 9.14 24.01
CA LEU A 16 -3.60 10.32 24.35
C LEU A 16 -2.77 11.55 24.73
N SER A 17 -1.48 11.39 25.05
CA SER A 17 -0.57 12.54 25.25
C SER A 17 -0.43 13.40 24.00
N ALA A 18 -0.75 12.87 22.81
CA ALA A 18 -0.83 13.63 21.57
C ALA A 18 -1.78 14.83 21.70
N LEU A 19 -2.89 14.71 22.45
CA LEU A 19 -3.83 15.82 22.67
C LEU A 19 -3.15 17.01 23.35
N GLY A 20 -2.29 16.74 24.33
CA GLY A 20 -1.51 17.78 25.02
C GLY A 20 -0.49 18.44 24.09
N VAL A 21 0.15 17.67 23.22
CA VAL A 21 1.08 18.20 22.20
C VAL A 21 0.34 19.12 21.24
N LEU A 22 -0.78 18.68 20.66
CA LEU A 22 -1.56 19.48 19.71
C LEU A 22 -2.10 20.74 20.36
N TYR A 23 -2.66 20.64 21.58
CA TYR A 23 -3.10 21.79 22.34
C TYR A 23 -1.97 22.79 22.58
N THR A 24 -0.77 22.31 22.92
CA THR A 24 0.41 23.19 23.11
C THR A 24 0.79 23.88 21.81
N MET A 25 0.86 23.15 20.69
CA MET A 25 1.16 23.74 19.38
C MET A 25 0.13 24.78 18.96
N ASN A 26 -1.15 24.55 19.27
CA ASN A 26 -2.22 25.50 18.95
C ASN A 26 -2.22 26.76 19.82
N ASN A 27 -1.64 26.72 21.02
CA ASN A 27 -1.63 27.85 21.94
C ASN A 27 -0.28 28.60 21.99
N VAL A 28 0.79 28.06 21.41
CA VAL A 28 2.12 28.70 21.39
C VAL A 28 2.44 29.20 19.98
N PRO A 29 2.39 30.53 19.72
CA PRO A 29 2.57 31.10 18.37
C PRO A 29 3.90 30.72 17.70
N ALA A 30 4.97 30.54 18.47
CA ALA A 30 6.29 30.18 17.95
C ALA A 30 6.28 28.84 17.18
N PHE A 31 5.37 27.92 17.51
CA PHE A 31 5.25 26.61 16.84
C PHE A 31 4.38 26.64 15.58
N GLN A 32 3.72 27.76 15.29
CA GLN A 32 2.73 27.86 14.21
C GLN A 32 3.33 28.32 12.88
N HIS A 33 4.62 28.71 12.87
CA HIS A 33 5.30 29.09 11.64
C HIS A 33 5.45 27.88 10.70
N PRO A 34 5.14 28.00 9.39
CA PRO A 34 5.15 26.88 8.45
C PRO A 34 6.47 26.09 8.38
N GLN A 35 7.60 26.75 8.60
CA GLN A 35 8.92 26.12 8.63
C GLN A 35 9.22 25.39 9.95
N VAL A 36 8.56 25.80 11.05
CA VAL A 36 8.75 25.26 12.39
C VAL A 36 7.89 24.03 12.63
N ILE A 37 6.67 24.00 12.08
CA ILE A 37 5.75 22.85 12.16
C ILE A 37 6.43 21.50 11.88
N PRO A 38 7.16 21.30 10.76
CA PRO A 38 7.80 20.02 10.48
C PRO A 38 8.94 19.70 11.46
N VAL A 39 9.68 20.70 11.91
CA VAL A 39 10.76 20.52 12.91
C VAL A 39 10.17 20.05 14.23
N VAL A 40 9.10 20.69 14.70
CA VAL A 40 8.39 20.28 15.92
C VAL A 40 7.84 18.87 15.76
N GLY A 41 7.28 18.53 14.59
CA GLY A 41 6.83 17.17 14.29
C GLY A 41 7.95 16.14 14.47
N VAL A 42 9.13 16.35 13.89
CA VAL A 42 10.28 15.45 14.04
C VAL A 42 10.74 15.36 15.51
N VAL A 43 10.83 16.51 16.21
CA VAL A 43 11.25 16.54 17.62
C VAL A 43 10.27 15.76 18.50
N VAL A 44 8.97 15.91 18.28
CA VAL A 44 7.92 15.18 19.00
C VAL A 44 8.04 13.68 18.75
N MET A 45 8.22 13.25 17.51
CA MET A 45 8.37 11.82 17.17
C MET A 45 9.61 11.22 17.84
N LEU A 46 10.76 11.91 17.78
CA LEU A 46 11.98 11.48 18.49
C LEU A 46 11.81 11.44 20.01
N ALA A 47 11.10 12.42 20.59
CA ALA A 47 10.80 12.44 22.02
C ALA A 47 9.89 11.27 22.42
N VAL A 48 8.84 11.00 21.63
CA VAL A 48 7.95 9.84 21.81
C VAL A 48 8.74 8.54 21.77
N PHE A 49 9.57 8.34 20.74
CA PHE A 49 10.45 7.18 20.65
C PHE A 49 11.37 7.04 21.86
N LEU A 50 12.02 8.13 22.29
CA LEU A 50 12.92 8.13 23.43
C LEU A 50 12.19 7.78 24.74
N VAL A 51 11.00 8.34 24.98
CA VAL A 51 10.19 8.04 26.16
C VAL A 51 9.82 6.56 26.18
N VAL A 52 9.36 6.00 25.05
CA VAL A 52 9.02 4.58 24.94
C VAL A 52 10.25 3.71 25.17
N TYR A 53 11.37 4.03 24.52
CA TYR A 53 12.65 3.34 24.70
C TYR A 53 13.11 3.31 26.16
N LEU A 54 13.05 4.45 26.85
CA LEU A 54 13.39 4.56 28.26
C LEU A 54 12.40 3.80 29.15
N ALA A 55 11.10 3.81 28.84
CA ALA A 55 10.07 3.11 29.60
C ALA A 55 10.25 1.59 29.58
N VAL A 56 10.69 1.04 28.44
CA VAL A 56 10.89 -0.41 28.27
C VAL A 56 12.34 -0.86 28.46
N ARG A 57 13.28 0.04 28.78
CA ARG A 57 14.73 -0.27 28.83
C ARG A 57 15.11 -1.44 29.74
N HIS A 58 14.35 -1.65 30.82
CA HIS A 58 14.62 -2.73 31.78
C HIS A 58 14.06 -4.09 31.32
N ARG A 59 13.17 -4.09 30.33
CA ARG A 59 12.56 -5.27 29.68
C ARG A 59 12.31 -4.95 28.21
N PRO A 60 13.38 -4.87 27.39
CA PRO A 60 13.24 -4.45 26.00
C PRO A 60 12.36 -5.46 25.23
N PRO A 61 11.46 -4.99 24.34
CA PRO A 61 10.69 -5.84 23.46
C PRO A 61 11.63 -6.71 22.61
N LYS A 62 11.26 -7.99 22.42
CA LYS A 62 12.00 -8.92 21.55
C LYS A 62 12.00 -8.49 20.08
N ASP A 63 10.99 -7.72 19.69
CA ASP A 63 10.70 -7.38 18.31
C ASP A 63 10.67 -5.85 18.12
N PRO A 64 11.54 -5.30 17.25
CA PRO A 64 11.64 -3.85 17.05
C PRO A 64 10.36 -3.22 16.48
N LEU A 65 9.47 -3.99 15.83
CA LEU A 65 8.18 -3.47 15.36
C LEU A 65 7.30 -2.95 16.49
N PHE A 66 7.56 -3.35 17.73
CA PHE A 66 6.88 -2.78 18.90
C PHE A 66 7.00 -1.26 18.93
N TYR A 67 8.20 -0.71 18.74
CA TYR A 67 8.42 0.74 18.80
C TYR A 67 7.66 1.46 17.69
N VAL A 68 7.65 0.88 16.49
CA VAL A 68 6.89 1.41 15.34
C VAL A 68 5.40 1.45 15.65
N PHE A 69 4.84 0.40 16.24
CA PHE A 69 3.40 0.37 16.58
C PHE A 69 3.02 1.37 17.65
N VAL A 70 3.86 1.58 18.67
CA VAL A 70 3.60 2.56 19.73
C VAL A 70 3.74 4.00 19.21
N GLU A 71 4.75 4.26 18.40
CA GLU A 71 4.94 5.58 17.78
C GLU A 71 3.80 5.88 16.80
N PHE A 72 3.38 4.90 15.99
CA PHE A 72 2.27 5.10 15.06
C PHE A 72 0.93 5.19 15.77
N SER A 73 0.71 4.49 16.89
CA SER A 73 -0.52 4.67 17.69
C SER A 73 -0.64 6.08 18.25
N PHE A 74 0.47 6.71 18.63
CA PHE A 74 0.50 8.13 18.99
C PHE A 74 0.07 9.02 17.82
N THR A 75 0.60 8.77 16.61
CA THR A 75 0.21 9.55 15.41
C THR A 75 -1.24 9.32 14.99
N CYS A 76 -1.83 8.16 15.26
CA CYS A 76 -3.25 7.92 15.00
C CYS A 76 -4.15 8.87 15.79
N VAL A 77 -3.81 9.19 17.05
CA VAL A 77 -4.58 10.16 17.83
C VAL A 77 -4.49 11.55 17.18
N ILE A 78 -3.33 11.92 16.63
CA ILE A 78 -3.18 13.15 15.84
C ILE A 78 -4.08 13.12 14.61
N SER A 79 -4.05 12.04 13.83
CA SER A 79 -4.91 11.87 12.65
C SER A 79 -6.40 11.97 13.02
N LEU A 80 -6.82 11.36 14.13
CA LEU A 80 -8.21 11.43 14.57
C LEU A 80 -8.63 12.87 14.89
N VAL A 81 -7.79 13.63 15.62
CA VAL A 81 -8.07 15.04 15.91
C VAL A 81 -8.12 15.87 14.64
N ILE A 82 -7.20 15.64 13.68
CA ILE A 82 -7.24 16.30 12.37
C ILE A 82 -8.59 16.06 11.71
N ALA A 83 -9.05 14.81 11.61
CA ALA A 83 -10.33 14.49 10.97
C ALA A 83 -11.52 15.16 11.68
N LEU A 84 -11.60 15.04 13.00
CA LEU A 84 -12.69 15.60 13.81
C LEU A 84 -12.74 17.13 13.75
N GLU A 85 -11.61 17.81 13.72
CA GLU A 85 -11.55 19.27 13.67
C GLU A 85 -11.82 19.79 12.26
N GLN A 86 -11.42 19.06 11.21
CA GLN A 86 -11.81 19.40 9.83
C GLN A 86 -13.32 19.26 9.61
N ASP A 87 -13.97 18.28 10.23
CA ASP A 87 -15.43 18.13 10.18
C ASP A 87 -16.15 18.95 11.25
N ARG A 88 -15.43 19.75 12.03
CA ARG A 88 -15.95 20.68 13.06
C ARG A 88 -16.68 19.99 14.22
N PHE A 89 -16.37 18.71 14.49
CA PHE A 89 -16.83 18.03 15.71
C PHE A 89 -16.07 18.48 16.95
N THR A 90 -14.84 18.98 16.78
CA THR A 90 -13.99 19.53 17.85
C THR A 90 -13.37 20.84 17.39
N SER A 91 -12.81 21.62 18.32
CA SER A 91 -12.07 22.85 18.03
C SER A 91 -10.97 23.08 19.08
N GLY A 92 -9.99 23.91 18.73
CA GLY A 92 -8.96 24.37 19.66
C GLY A 92 -7.72 23.49 19.76
N PHE A 93 -7.55 22.49 18.89
CA PHE A 93 -6.36 21.62 18.86
C PHE A 93 -5.49 21.83 17.62
N MET A 94 -6.07 22.19 16.47
CA MET A 94 -5.39 22.24 15.17
C MET A 94 -5.79 23.45 14.31
N GLU A 95 -6.39 24.49 14.89
CA GLU A 95 -6.75 25.73 14.16
C GLU A 95 -5.54 26.37 13.45
N PHE A 96 -4.37 26.36 14.09
CA PHE A 96 -3.13 26.83 13.47
C PHE A 96 -2.80 26.03 12.20
N TYR A 97 -3.03 24.71 12.21
CA TYR A 97 -2.75 23.83 11.09
C TYR A 97 -3.78 24.01 9.97
N GLN A 98 -5.01 24.42 10.28
CA GLN A 98 -6.00 24.78 9.26
C GLN A 98 -5.64 26.08 8.52
N LYS A 99 -5.00 27.04 9.22
CA LYS A 99 -4.62 28.35 8.66
C LYS A 99 -3.28 28.33 7.93
N THR A 100 -2.33 27.55 8.45
CA THR A 100 -0.91 27.61 8.07
C THR A 100 -0.32 26.25 7.70
N GLY A 101 -1.08 25.17 7.88
CA GLY A 101 -0.65 23.81 7.57
C GLY A 101 -0.86 23.45 6.10
N GLU A 102 -0.82 22.16 5.83
CA GLU A 102 -0.77 21.63 4.48
C GLU A 102 -2.11 21.79 3.72
N PRO A 103 -2.10 22.36 2.51
CA PRO A 103 -3.33 22.67 1.78
C PRO A 103 -4.10 21.43 1.30
N TYR A 104 -3.49 20.24 1.34
CA TYR A 104 -4.11 18.97 0.96
C TYR A 104 -4.76 18.22 2.14
N VAL A 105 -4.43 18.55 3.39
CA VAL A 105 -5.01 17.88 4.58
C VAL A 105 -6.49 18.20 4.75
N VAL A 106 -6.95 19.31 4.19
CA VAL A 106 -8.36 19.72 4.18
C VAL A 106 -9.21 18.97 3.14
N THR A 107 -8.61 18.15 2.29
CA THR A 107 -9.33 17.40 1.25
C THR A 107 -10.16 16.29 1.87
N ALA A 108 -11.27 15.95 1.22
CA ALA A 108 -12.12 14.84 1.65
C ALA A 108 -11.33 13.52 1.75
N TYR A 109 -10.43 13.25 0.80
CA TYR A 109 -9.58 12.06 0.83
C TYR A 109 -8.69 12.02 2.09
N ALA A 110 -7.97 13.12 2.38
CA ALA A 110 -7.10 13.20 3.55
C ALA A 110 -7.86 13.09 4.87
N ILE A 111 -9.09 13.60 4.94
CA ILE A 111 -9.97 13.46 6.13
C ILE A 111 -10.38 12.01 6.32
N MET A 112 -10.85 11.34 5.26
CA MET A 112 -11.22 9.93 5.35
C MET A 112 -10.02 9.03 5.69
N MET A 113 -8.86 9.34 5.13
CA MET A 113 -7.58 8.72 5.49
C MET A 113 -7.28 8.89 6.98
N SER A 114 -7.45 10.12 7.49
CA SER A 114 -7.19 10.44 8.90
C SER A 114 -8.14 9.73 9.86
N TYR A 115 -9.42 9.52 9.48
CA TYR A 115 -10.34 8.65 10.21
C TYR A 115 -9.90 7.18 10.19
N TRP A 116 -9.45 6.67 9.05
CA TRP A 116 -8.96 5.29 8.95
C TRP A 116 -7.76 5.07 9.87
N ASP A 117 -6.80 6.00 9.84
CA ASP A 117 -5.63 5.95 10.71
C ASP A 117 -6.04 6.06 12.18
N GLY A 118 -6.89 7.04 12.51
CA GLY A 118 -7.34 7.32 13.88
C GLY A 118 -8.18 6.22 14.53
N VAL A 119 -8.85 5.38 13.73
CA VAL A 119 -9.75 4.33 14.23
C VAL A 119 -9.20 2.94 13.91
N VAL A 120 -9.07 2.60 12.63
CA VAL A 120 -8.75 1.23 12.21
C VAL A 120 -7.30 0.89 12.52
N HIS A 121 -6.35 1.74 12.09
CA HIS A 121 -4.94 1.50 12.40
C HIS A 121 -4.68 1.59 13.90
N PHE A 122 -5.29 2.55 14.61
CA PHE A 122 -5.15 2.66 16.05
C PHE A 122 -5.53 1.36 16.77
N LEU A 123 -6.73 0.83 16.50
CA LEU A 123 -7.17 -0.44 17.07
C LEU A 123 -6.25 -1.60 16.67
N LEU A 124 -5.78 -1.63 15.42
CA LEU A 124 -4.88 -2.66 14.93
C LEU A 124 -3.53 -2.62 15.67
N TYR A 125 -2.97 -1.44 15.94
CA TYR A 125 -1.75 -1.30 16.76
C TYR A 125 -1.95 -1.82 18.17
N LEU A 126 -3.07 -1.48 18.83
CA LEU A 126 -3.36 -1.97 20.18
C LEU A 126 -3.48 -3.51 20.21
N PHE A 127 -4.18 -4.10 19.23
CA PHE A 127 -4.27 -5.56 19.13
C PHE A 127 -2.93 -6.22 18.82
N MET A 128 -2.10 -5.64 17.96
CA MET A 128 -0.76 -6.18 17.69
C MET A 128 0.14 -6.08 18.92
N VAL A 129 0.12 -4.96 19.64
CA VAL A 129 0.84 -4.80 20.91
C VAL A 129 0.36 -5.82 21.95
N GLN A 130 -0.96 -6.01 22.08
CA GLN A 130 -1.53 -7.02 22.98
C GLN A 130 -1.07 -8.44 22.61
N ARG A 131 -1.06 -8.79 21.32
CA ARG A 131 -0.57 -10.08 20.83
C ARG A 131 0.92 -10.25 21.17
N MET A 132 1.74 -9.23 20.95
CA MET A 132 3.16 -9.23 21.28
C MET A 132 3.41 -9.41 22.78
N ALA A 133 2.63 -8.73 23.62
CA ALA A 133 2.70 -8.83 25.08
C ALA A 133 2.38 -10.25 25.59
N ASN A 134 1.46 -10.93 24.91
CA ASN A 134 1.03 -12.30 25.20
C ASN A 134 1.85 -13.37 24.46
N GLU A 135 2.96 -13.00 23.82
CA GLU A 135 3.81 -13.90 23.02
C GLU A 135 3.04 -14.67 21.92
N MET A 136 1.94 -14.10 21.44
CA MET A 136 1.15 -14.64 20.35
C MET A 136 1.58 -14.06 19.01
N SER A 137 1.45 -14.85 17.95
CA SER A 137 1.67 -14.36 16.59
C SER A 137 0.69 -13.26 16.22
N TYR A 138 1.24 -12.14 15.75
CA TYR A 138 0.50 -11.01 15.19
C TYR A 138 0.70 -10.89 13.68
N ARG A 139 1.45 -11.82 13.06
CA ARG A 139 1.94 -11.71 11.68
C ARG A 139 0.83 -11.43 10.66
N SER A 140 -0.32 -12.11 10.78
CA SER A 140 -1.45 -11.90 9.86
C SER A 140 -2.08 -10.51 9.99
N MET A 141 -2.23 -10.00 11.22
CA MET A 141 -2.68 -8.62 11.47
C MET A 141 -1.66 -7.61 10.96
N GLY A 142 -0.37 -7.90 11.15
CA GLY A 142 0.73 -7.09 10.63
C GLY A 142 0.74 -7.02 9.10
N LEU A 143 0.46 -8.11 8.39
CA LEU A 143 0.41 -8.10 6.92
C LEU A 143 -0.78 -7.27 6.41
N PHE A 144 -1.95 -7.38 7.06
CA PHE A 144 -3.10 -6.53 6.77
C PHE A 144 -2.75 -5.05 7.03
N TRP A 145 -2.17 -4.74 8.20
CA TRP A 145 -1.69 -3.40 8.54
C TRP A 145 -0.72 -2.86 7.47
N ALA A 146 0.30 -3.64 7.12
CA ALA A 146 1.34 -3.23 6.19
C ALA A 146 0.77 -2.90 4.82
N GLY A 147 -0.15 -3.72 4.31
CA GLY A 147 -0.83 -3.45 3.05
C GLY A 147 -1.73 -2.21 3.13
N SER A 148 -2.44 -2.04 4.24
CA SER A 148 -3.30 -0.89 4.51
C SER A 148 -2.51 0.43 4.52
N LEU A 149 -1.41 0.48 5.27
CA LEU A 149 -0.56 1.67 5.39
C LEU A 149 0.26 1.94 4.12
N LEU A 150 0.75 0.91 3.42
CA LEU A 150 1.45 1.09 2.14
C LEU A 150 0.51 1.58 1.04
N ALA A 151 -0.72 1.07 0.96
CA ALA A 151 -1.70 1.58 0.01
C ALA A 151 -2.07 3.04 0.31
N ASN A 152 -2.21 3.38 1.60
CA ASN A 152 -2.43 4.74 2.04
C ASN A 152 -1.33 5.67 1.49
N MET A 153 -0.07 5.38 1.81
CA MET A 153 1.07 6.20 1.39
C MET A 153 1.26 6.20 -0.13
N ALA A 154 1.04 5.07 -0.79
CA ALA A 154 1.17 4.94 -2.24
C ALA A 154 0.15 5.78 -3.01
N VAL A 155 -1.03 6.05 -2.46
CA VAL A 155 -2.01 6.95 -3.09
C VAL A 155 -1.79 8.40 -2.65
N TYR A 156 -1.56 8.62 -1.36
CA TYR A 156 -1.48 9.97 -0.79
C TYR A 156 -0.27 10.75 -1.30
N VAL A 157 0.93 10.17 -1.23
CA VAL A 157 2.18 10.86 -1.56
C VAL A 157 2.24 11.26 -3.05
N PRO A 158 1.96 10.36 -4.03
CA PRO A 158 1.91 10.75 -5.43
C PRO A 158 0.68 11.57 -5.80
N GLY A 159 -0.48 11.31 -5.15
CA GLY A 159 -1.72 12.04 -5.39
C GLY A 159 -1.58 13.54 -5.16
N ILE A 160 -0.84 13.94 -4.12
CA ILE A 160 -0.49 15.35 -3.86
C ILE A 160 0.32 15.95 -5.01
N ILE A 161 1.34 15.23 -5.50
CA ILE A 161 2.23 15.70 -6.58
C ILE A 161 1.45 15.87 -7.88
N ILE A 162 0.61 14.91 -8.25
CA ILE A 162 -0.10 14.94 -9.54
C ILE A 162 -1.36 15.81 -9.52
N GLY A 163 -1.89 16.10 -8.33
CA GLY A 163 -3.09 16.90 -8.14
C GLY A 163 -2.81 18.40 -8.18
N LYS A 164 -3.87 19.19 -7.95
CA LYS A 164 -3.84 20.66 -7.93
C LYS A 164 -2.86 21.28 -6.93
N TYR A 165 -2.36 20.49 -5.97
CA TYR A 165 -1.40 20.92 -4.96
C TYR A 165 0.07 20.72 -5.38
N GLY A 166 0.34 20.02 -6.48
CA GLY A 166 1.70 19.67 -6.91
C GLY A 166 2.60 20.87 -7.22
N ALA A 167 2.02 22.02 -7.56
CA ALA A 167 2.77 23.25 -7.81
C ALA A 167 3.39 23.86 -6.54
N TYR A 168 2.87 23.53 -5.35
CA TYR A 168 3.30 24.09 -4.06
C TYR A 168 3.39 22.99 -3.00
N ILE A 169 4.51 22.26 -2.98
CA ILE A 169 4.78 21.22 -1.99
C ILE A 169 5.39 21.85 -0.73
N CYS A 170 4.67 21.77 0.39
CA CYS A 170 5.14 22.26 1.69
C CYS A 170 6.23 21.34 2.28
N PRO A 171 7.15 21.85 3.12
CA PRO A 171 8.17 21.01 3.77
C PRO A 171 7.60 19.85 4.60
N THR A 172 6.41 20.02 5.18
CA THR A 172 5.70 18.98 5.95
C THR A 172 5.35 17.74 5.13
N TYR A 173 5.27 17.85 3.79
CA TYR A 173 5.10 16.74 2.86
C TYR A 173 6.13 15.63 3.10
N TRP A 174 7.37 16.01 3.43
CA TRP A 174 8.46 15.07 3.66
C TRP A 174 8.28 14.21 4.91
N LEU A 175 7.42 14.62 5.86
CA LEU A 175 7.09 13.81 7.04
C LEU A 175 6.35 12.52 6.69
N ASN A 176 5.78 12.39 5.50
CA ASN A 176 5.12 11.16 5.05
C ASN A 176 6.12 10.02 4.74
N PHE A 177 7.36 10.34 4.39
CA PHE A 177 8.35 9.32 3.99
C PHE A 177 8.80 8.40 5.13
N PRO A 178 9.04 8.88 6.38
CA PRO A 178 9.22 7.99 7.52
C PRO A 178 8.12 6.94 7.68
N PHE A 179 6.84 7.31 7.47
CA PHE A 179 5.74 6.36 7.52
C PHE A 179 5.79 5.35 6.37
N LEU A 180 6.08 5.82 5.14
CA LEU A 180 6.24 4.95 3.98
C LEU A 180 7.40 3.96 4.18
N PHE A 181 8.57 4.41 4.62
CA PHE A 181 9.73 3.56 4.86
C PHE A 181 9.51 2.62 6.05
N GLY A 182 8.87 3.09 7.12
CA GLY A 182 8.50 2.26 8.27
C GLY A 182 7.51 1.16 7.88
N ALA A 183 6.50 1.48 7.07
CA ALA A 183 5.55 0.51 6.54
C ALA A 183 6.22 -0.50 5.60
N LEU A 184 7.14 -0.04 4.73
CA LEU A 184 7.88 -0.90 3.82
C LEU A 184 8.80 -1.86 4.57
N TRP A 185 9.56 -1.35 5.54
CA TRP A 185 10.38 -2.17 6.41
C TRP A 185 9.53 -3.17 7.21
N GLY A 186 8.39 -2.73 7.75
CA GLY A 186 7.44 -3.60 8.43
C GLY A 186 6.91 -4.72 7.53
N ALA A 187 6.52 -4.40 6.30
CA ALA A 187 6.09 -5.38 5.31
C ALA A 187 7.20 -6.42 5.04
N ILE A 188 8.40 -5.96 4.68
CA ILE A 188 9.56 -6.84 4.40
C ILE A 188 9.85 -7.74 5.61
N SER A 189 9.86 -7.17 6.81
CA SER A 189 10.10 -7.91 8.05
C SER A 189 9.05 -8.99 8.29
N LEU A 190 7.79 -8.73 7.98
CA LEU A 190 6.69 -9.67 8.17
C LEU A 190 6.66 -10.77 7.10
N PHE A 191 6.93 -10.43 5.84
CA PHE A 191 7.04 -11.40 4.74
C PHE A 191 8.21 -12.36 4.95
N ASN A 192 9.33 -11.87 5.50
CA ASN A 192 10.51 -12.70 5.78
C ASN A 192 10.34 -13.59 7.03
N ARG A 193 9.33 -13.37 7.86
CA ARG A 193 9.06 -14.23 9.02
C ARG A 193 8.48 -15.57 8.59
N PRO A 194 8.92 -16.69 9.22
CA PRO A 194 8.31 -17.98 8.99
C PRO A 194 6.82 -17.92 9.34
N ARG A 195 6.02 -18.62 8.54
CA ARG A 195 4.59 -18.71 8.77
C ARG A 195 4.31 -19.86 9.74
N GLU A 196 3.51 -19.58 10.75
CA GLU A 196 2.85 -20.62 11.55
C GLU A 196 1.76 -21.26 10.69
N LEU A 197 2.03 -22.46 10.19
CA LEU A 197 1.07 -23.25 9.43
C LEU A 197 0.37 -24.24 10.35
N PRO A 198 -0.96 -24.42 10.24
CA PRO A 198 -1.62 -25.50 10.94
C PRO A 198 -1.05 -26.83 10.45
N ILE A 199 -0.82 -27.75 11.39
CA ILE A 199 -0.40 -29.11 11.08
C ILE A 199 -1.63 -29.84 10.54
N ILE A 200 -1.68 -30.02 9.22
CA ILE A 200 -2.74 -30.74 8.53
C ILE A 200 -2.15 -32.04 7.96
N PRO A 201 -2.79 -33.20 8.19
CA PRO A 201 -2.35 -34.48 7.63
C PRO A 201 -2.17 -34.43 6.10
N ALA A 202 -1.12 -35.08 5.60
CA ALA A 202 -0.74 -35.02 4.18
C ALA A 202 -1.79 -35.64 3.25
N ASP A 203 -2.50 -36.66 3.71
CA ASP A 203 -3.64 -37.30 3.04
C ASP A 203 -4.80 -36.31 2.86
N GLN A 204 -5.10 -35.50 3.88
CA GLN A 204 -6.14 -34.47 3.81
C GLN A 204 -5.76 -33.35 2.83
N VAL A 205 -4.50 -32.91 2.84
CA VAL A 205 -3.99 -31.93 1.87
C VAL A 205 -4.11 -32.49 0.45
N ALA A 206 -3.67 -33.73 0.22
CA ALA A 206 -3.75 -34.38 -1.08
C ALA A 206 -5.22 -34.54 -1.55
N ALA A 207 -6.12 -34.91 -0.65
CA ALA A 207 -7.55 -35.04 -0.94
C ALA A 207 -8.18 -33.71 -1.36
N GLU A 208 -7.89 -32.61 -0.66
CA GLU A 208 -8.38 -31.28 -1.03
C GLU A 208 -7.77 -30.78 -2.34
N GLN A 209 -6.49 -31.05 -2.62
CA GLN A 209 -5.83 -30.62 -3.86
C GLN A 209 -6.29 -31.38 -5.10
N LYS A 210 -6.80 -32.61 -4.93
CA LYS A 210 -7.43 -33.38 -6.02
C LYS A 210 -8.78 -32.79 -6.45
N ARG A 211 -9.43 -31.96 -5.62
CA ARG A 211 -10.72 -31.36 -5.97
C ARG A 211 -10.55 -30.30 -7.05
N GLY A 212 -11.23 -30.51 -8.17
CA GLY A 212 -11.40 -29.50 -9.20
C GLY A 212 -12.10 -28.24 -8.66
N LEU A 213 -12.01 -27.13 -9.40
CA LEU A 213 -12.63 -25.86 -8.98
C LEU A 213 -14.16 -25.97 -8.86
N LEU A 214 -14.82 -26.74 -9.74
CA LEU A 214 -16.27 -26.95 -9.69
C LEU A 214 -16.72 -27.70 -8.42
N SER A 215 -15.85 -28.51 -7.83
CA SER A 215 -16.10 -29.20 -6.56
C SER A 215 -15.83 -28.31 -5.34
N ARG A 216 -15.39 -27.06 -5.55
CA ARG A 216 -15.09 -26.06 -4.53
C ARG A 216 -15.95 -24.81 -4.78
N PRO A 217 -17.25 -24.83 -4.45
CA PRO A 217 -18.20 -23.78 -4.86
C PRO A 217 -17.84 -22.39 -4.33
N LEU A 218 -17.25 -22.29 -3.14
CA LEU A 218 -16.77 -21.02 -2.59
C LEU A 218 -15.58 -20.47 -3.40
N ASP A 219 -14.66 -21.33 -3.83
CA ASP A 219 -13.51 -20.92 -4.65
C ASP A 219 -13.97 -20.54 -6.06
N LEU A 220 -14.96 -21.24 -6.61
CA LEU A 220 -15.60 -20.87 -7.88
C LEU A 220 -16.27 -19.50 -7.80
N LEU A 221 -17.05 -19.24 -6.74
CA LEU A 221 -17.68 -17.94 -6.51
C LEU A 221 -16.64 -16.82 -6.38
N LEU A 222 -15.56 -17.06 -5.64
CA LEU A 222 -14.45 -16.12 -5.52
C LEU A 222 -13.75 -15.88 -6.87
N VAL A 223 -13.52 -16.91 -7.68
CA VAL A 223 -12.95 -16.75 -9.04
C VAL A 223 -13.86 -15.88 -9.91
N LEU A 224 -15.16 -16.16 -9.94
CA LEU A 224 -16.13 -15.37 -10.71
C LEU A 224 -16.15 -13.91 -10.25
N PHE A 225 -16.16 -13.70 -8.93
CA PHE A 225 -16.09 -12.37 -8.33
C PHE A 225 -14.80 -11.64 -8.74
N LEU A 226 -13.63 -12.30 -8.60
CA LEU A 226 -12.34 -11.69 -8.90
C LEU A 226 -12.23 -11.33 -10.38
N VAL A 227 -12.73 -12.18 -11.30
CA VAL A 227 -12.80 -11.88 -12.73
C VAL A 227 -13.69 -10.66 -12.99
N GLY A 228 -14.84 -10.56 -12.33
CA GLY A 228 -15.70 -9.37 -12.38
C GLY A 228 -14.99 -8.12 -11.86
N ALA A 229 -14.29 -8.22 -10.72
CA ALA A 229 -13.50 -7.14 -10.14
C ALA A 229 -12.35 -6.71 -11.06
N MET A 230 -11.69 -7.65 -11.75
CA MET A 230 -10.68 -7.36 -12.76
C MET A 230 -11.27 -6.56 -13.92
N GLY A 231 -12.43 -6.99 -14.45
CA GLY A 231 -13.13 -6.26 -15.51
C GLY A 231 -13.50 -4.83 -15.08
N PHE A 232 -14.02 -4.67 -13.86
CA PHE A 232 -14.34 -3.36 -13.30
C PHE A 232 -13.10 -2.48 -13.08
N THR A 233 -11.98 -3.09 -12.66
CA THR A 233 -10.69 -2.39 -12.48
C THR A 233 -10.14 -1.89 -13.82
N ILE A 234 -10.18 -2.72 -14.86
CA ILE A 234 -9.78 -2.34 -16.22
C ILE A 234 -10.66 -1.20 -16.73
N PHE A 235 -11.97 -1.32 -16.56
CA PHE A 235 -12.93 -0.30 -16.98
C PHE A 235 -12.65 1.06 -16.30
N ARG A 236 -12.50 1.09 -14.97
CA ARG A 236 -12.15 2.33 -14.25
C ARG A 236 -10.77 2.85 -14.64
N GLY A 237 -9.82 1.97 -14.93
CA GLY A 237 -8.53 2.32 -15.49
C GLY A 237 -8.65 3.08 -16.82
N PHE A 238 -9.49 2.60 -17.74
CA PHE A 238 -9.78 3.29 -19.00
C PHE A 238 -10.49 4.62 -18.80
N VAL A 239 -11.43 4.69 -17.85
CA VAL A 239 -12.12 5.94 -17.50
C VAL A 239 -11.12 7.02 -17.09
N VAL A 240 -10.16 6.70 -16.22
CA VAL A 240 -9.19 7.70 -15.73
C VAL A 240 -8.05 8.00 -16.71
N LEU A 241 -7.89 7.17 -17.74
CA LEU A 241 -7.00 7.39 -18.87
C LEU A 241 -7.69 8.11 -20.05
N ASP A 242 -8.87 8.70 -19.79
CA ASP A 242 -9.66 9.47 -20.76
C ASP A 242 -10.02 8.67 -22.04
N CYS A 243 -10.38 7.39 -21.86
CA CYS A 243 -10.83 6.54 -22.97
C CYS A 243 -12.09 7.13 -23.65
N PRO A 244 -12.12 7.26 -24.99
CA PRO A 244 -13.19 7.95 -25.72
C PRO A 244 -14.49 7.15 -25.85
N LEU A 245 -14.60 5.97 -25.22
CA LEU A 245 -15.81 5.15 -25.30
C LEU A 245 -17.00 5.83 -24.59
N ASP A 246 -18.19 5.76 -25.21
CA ASP A 246 -19.42 6.34 -24.65
C ASP A 246 -19.75 5.83 -23.24
N SER A 247 -19.41 4.57 -22.95
CA SER A 247 -19.57 3.98 -21.62
C SER A 247 -18.66 4.63 -20.58
N CYS A 248 -17.41 4.95 -20.96
CA CYS A 248 -16.46 5.64 -20.08
C CYS A 248 -16.91 7.08 -19.84
N PHE A 249 -17.34 7.77 -20.90
CA PHE A 249 -17.91 9.12 -20.81
C PHE A 249 -19.15 9.13 -19.90
N THR A 250 -20.11 8.24 -20.15
CA THR A 250 -21.33 8.15 -19.33
C THR A 250 -21.00 7.88 -17.87
N TYR A 251 -20.07 6.96 -17.60
CA TYR A 251 -19.67 6.62 -16.23
C TYR A 251 -19.06 7.80 -15.50
N ILE A 252 -18.08 8.48 -16.11
CA ILE A 252 -17.35 9.55 -15.44
C ILE A 252 -18.21 10.79 -15.21
N TYR A 253 -19.23 11.06 -16.03
CA TYR A 253 -20.09 12.24 -15.85
C TYR A 253 -21.37 11.93 -15.06
N GLN A 254 -21.96 10.74 -15.21
CA GLN A 254 -23.28 10.45 -14.64
C GLN A 254 -23.24 9.58 -13.38
N TYR A 255 -22.16 8.83 -13.17
CA TYR A 255 -22.05 7.86 -12.07
C TYR A 255 -20.96 8.25 -11.08
N GLU A 256 -19.72 8.43 -11.54
CA GLU A 256 -18.58 8.67 -10.66
C GLU A 256 -17.74 9.89 -11.10
N PRO A 257 -18.30 11.11 -11.00
CA PRO A 257 -17.57 12.34 -11.31
C PRO A 257 -16.38 12.61 -10.39
N TYR A 258 -16.30 11.91 -9.26
CA TYR A 258 -15.16 12.00 -8.34
C TYR A 258 -13.83 11.63 -8.99
N LEU A 259 -13.84 10.75 -10.00
CA LEU A 259 -12.63 10.41 -10.78
C LEU A 259 -12.01 11.61 -11.52
N LYS A 260 -12.77 12.70 -11.69
CA LYS A 260 -12.31 13.95 -12.30
C LYS A 260 -11.85 15.00 -11.30
N ASP A 261 -11.93 14.71 -10.00
CA ASP A 261 -11.55 15.69 -8.98
C ASP A 261 -10.07 16.10 -9.16
N PRO A 262 -9.77 17.41 -9.26
CA PRO A 262 -8.40 17.90 -9.46
C PRO A 262 -7.46 17.61 -8.29
N VAL A 263 -7.91 17.08 -7.15
CA VAL A 263 -7.02 16.65 -6.04
C VAL A 263 -6.10 15.48 -6.40
N GLY A 264 -6.34 14.75 -7.49
CA GLY A 264 -5.43 13.72 -8.01
C GLY A 264 -5.53 12.34 -7.36
N PHE A 265 -5.91 12.24 -6.07
CA PHE A 265 -6.06 10.96 -5.35
C PHE A 265 -6.93 9.90 -6.05
N PRO A 266 -8.19 10.19 -6.47
CA PRO A 266 -9.05 9.17 -7.08
C PRO A 266 -8.48 8.64 -8.39
N ARG A 267 -7.91 9.53 -9.22
CA ARG A 267 -7.25 9.17 -10.47
C ARG A 267 -6.05 8.26 -10.21
N PHE A 268 -5.15 8.66 -9.32
CA PHE A 268 -3.95 7.88 -9.01
C PHE A 268 -4.31 6.50 -8.45
N MET A 269 -5.32 6.43 -7.59
CA MET A 269 -5.77 5.17 -7.01
C MET A 269 -6.25 4.18 -8.09
N MET A 270 -7.00 4.64 -9.09
CA MET A 270 -7.43 3.77 -10.19
C MET A 270 -6.25 3.27 -11.04
N LEU A 271 -5.22 4.09 -11.24
CA LEU A 271 -3.99 3.67 -11.90
C LEU A 271 -3.20 2.66 -11.05
N LEU A 272 -3.11 2.87 -9.74
CA LEU A 272 -2.47 1.93 -8.81
C LEU A 272 -3.18 0.56 -8.87
N TYR A 273 -4.51 0.55 -8.89
CA TYR A 273 -5.26 -0.68 -9.09
C TYR A 273 -5.05 -1.29 -10.46
N LEU A 274 -5.06 -0.49 -11.54
CA LEU A 274 -4.86 -0.99 -12.89
C LEU A 274 -3.48 -1.65 -13.07
N PHE A 275 -2.42 -1.04 -12.54
CA PHE A 275 -1.05 -1.51 -12.78
C PHE A 275 -0.53 -2.50 -11.74
N TYR A 276 -1.01 -2.44 -10.50
CA TYR A 276 -0.51 -3.31 -9.41
C TYR A 276 -1.61 -4.20 -8.82
N GLY A 277 -2.81 -3.68 -8.64
CA GLY A 277 -3.94 -4.46 -8.12
C GLY A 277 -4.43 -5.54 -9.10
N LEU A 278 -4.55 -5.21 -10.38
CA LEU A 278 -5.06 -6.09 -11.42
C LEU A 278 -4.16 -7.33 -11.66
N PRO A 279 -2.82 -7.20 -11.80
CA PRO A 279 -1.96 -8.38 -11.83
C PRO A 279 -2.08 -9.25 -10.58
N LEU A 280 -2.24 -8.65 -9.41
CA LEU A 280 -2.38 -9.39 -8.16
C LEU A 280 -3.74 -10.11 -8.06
N LEU A 281 -4.83 -9.50 -8.54
CA LEU A 281 -6.13 -10.17 -8.70
C LEU A 281 -6.03 -11.39 -9.64
N ALA A 282 -5.30 -11.25 -10.75
CA ALA A 282 -5.06 -12.37 -11.67
C ALA A 282 -4.24 -13.49 -11.01
N LEU A 283 -3.23 -13.14 -10.20
CA LEU A 283 -2.50 -14.11 -9.39
C LEU A 283 -3.43 -14.82 -8.40
N PHE A 284 -4.36 -14.13 -7.76
CA PHE A 284 -5.32 -14.79 -6.87
C PHE A 284 -6.25 -15.77 -7.59
N VAL A 285 -6.72 -15.42 -8.80
CA VAL A 285 -7.47 -16.37 -9.64
C VAL A 285 -6.61 -17.60 -9.94
N TYR A 286 -5.34 -17.39 -10.31
CA TYR A 286 -4.38 -18.48 -10.50
C TYR A 286 -4.19 -19.32 -9.23
N GLY A 287 -4.07 -18.70 -8.05
CA GLY A 287 -3.87 -19.38 -6.78
C GLY A 287 -5.09 -20.19 -6.31
N LEU A 288 -6.31 -19.77 -6.66
CA LEU A 288 -7.53 -20.56 -6.44
C LEU A 288 -7.61 -21.75 -7.40
N TRP A 289 -7.06 -21.60 -8.61
CA TRP A 289 -7.03 -22.65 -9.62
C TRP A 289 -5.95 -23.70 -9.36
N LYS A 290 -4.73 -23.27 -8.99
CA LYS A 290 -3.56 -24.13 -8.82
C LYS A 290 -3.29 -24.43 -7.33
N PRO A 291 -3.28 -25.71 -6.93
CA PRO A 291 -2.96 -26.08 -5.56
C PRO A 291 -1.50 -25.78 -5.20
N GLY A 292 -1.20 -25.72 -3.90
CA GLY A 292 0.17 -25.54 -3.41
C GLY A 292 0.71 -24.11 -3.46
N CYS A 293 -0.13 -23.12 -3.78
CA CYS A 293 0.22 -21.70 -3.76
C CYS A 293 0.40 -21.17 -2.33
N THR A 294 1.51 -21.54 -1.68
CA THR A 294 1.78 -21.16 -0.29
C THR A 294 1.79 -19.65 -0.05
N TRP A 295 2.14 -18.84 -1.04
CA TRP A 295 2.16 -17.38 -0.95
C TRP A 295 0.75 -16.75 -0.86
N MET A 296 -0.32 -17.50 -1.17
CA MET A 296 -1.69 -16.97 -1.31
C MET A 296 -2.21 -16.26 -0.06
N LEU A 297 -2.03 -16.85 1.12
CA LEU A 297 -2.54 -16.27 2.37
C LEU A 297 -1.91 -14.92 2.69
N ASP A 298 -0.58 -14.81 2.57
CA ASP A 298 0.10 -13.57 2.93
C ASP A 298 -0.24 -12.42 1.99
N TRP A 299 -0.26 -12.70 0.68
CA TRP A 299 -0.61 -11.70 -0.32
C TRP A 299 -2.09 -11.32 -0.28
N SER A 300 -2.99 -12.26 0.01
CA SER A 300 -4.42 -11.93 0.18
C SER A 300 -4.66 -11.08 1.43
N LEU A 301 -3.98 -11.34 2.55
CA LEU A 301 -4.04 -10.49 3.75
C LEU A 301 -3.50 -9.07 3.48
N PHE A 302 -2.33 -8.98 2.84
CA PHE A 302 -1.73 -7.71 2.45
C PHE A 302 -2.66 -6.91 1.52
N PHE A 303 -3.17 -7.56 0.48
CA PHE A 303 -4.07 -6.92 -0.47
C PHE A 303 -5.43 -6.56 0.15
N ALA A 304 -5.94 -7.38 1.07
CA ALA A 304 -7.15 -7.08 1.82
C ALA A 304 -7.01 -5.77 2.62
N GLY A 305 -5.88 -5.57 3.30
CA GLY A 305 -5.60 -4.31 3.99
C GLY A 305 -5.50 -3.12 3.04
N ALA A 306 -4.79 -3.31 1.92
CA ALA A 306 -4.62 -2.29 0.89
C ALA A 306 -5.96 -1.83 0.31
N ILE A 307 -6.83 -2.77 -0.07
CA ILE A 307 -8.14 -2.48 -0.66
C ILE A 307 -9.10 -1.89 0.38
N ALA A 308 -9.08 -2.37 1.63
CA ALA A 308 -9.97 -1.83 2.66
C ALA A 308 -9.73 -0.33 2.90
N GLN A 309 -8.46 0.06 3.05
CA GLN A 309 -8.09 1.46 3.28
C GLN A 309 -8.39 2.34 2.08
N SER A 310 -8.00 1.89 0.89
CA SER A 310 -8.15 2.69 -0.33
C SER A 310 -9.62 2.84 -0.72
N GLN A 311 -10.44 1.79 -0.58
CA GLN A 311 -11.89 1.87 -0.81
C GLN A 311 -12.61 2.73 0.24
N TRP A 312 -12.20 2.67 1.50
CA TRP A 312 -12.71 3.58 2.53
C TRP A 312 -12.47 5.04 2.15
N CYS A 313 -11.23 5.39 1.82
CA CYS A 313 -10.87 6.76 1.47
C CYS A 313 -11.58 7.23 0.20
N HIS A 314 -11.61 6.39 -0.83
CA HIS A 314 -12.25 6.73 -2.10
C HIS A 314 -13.77 6.88 -1.97
N THR A 315 -14.43 5.90 -1.35
CA THR A 315 -15.89 5.92 -1.19
C THR A 315 -16.31 7.07 -0.28
N GLY A 316 -15.66 7.22 0.88
CA GLY A 316 -15.95 8.32 1.80
C GLY A 316 -15.72 9.68 1.15
N ALA A 317 -14.61 9.87 0.44
CA ALA A 317 -14.32 11.13 -0.22
C ALA A 317 -15.33 11.44 -1.34
N SER A 318 -15.77 10.44 -2.09
CA SER A 318 -16.72 10.63 -3.18
C SER A 318 -18.09 11.17 -2.74
N VAL A 319 -18.48 10.94 -1.47
CA VAL A 319 -19.74 11.44 -0.88
C VAL A 319 -19.53 12.61 0.09
N HIS A 320 -18.28 12.90 0.46
CA HIS A 320 -17.97 13.90 1.47
C HIS A 320 -18.37 15.32 1.06
N HIS A 321 -18.83 16.12 2.02
CA HIS A 321 -19.27 17.48 1.77
C HIS A 321 -18.15 18.44 1.32
N ARG A 322 -16.89 18.10 1.60
CA ARG A 322 -15.71 18.85 1.12
C ARG A 322 -15.29 18.53 -0.30
N THR A 323 -15.80 17.44 -0.87
CA THR A 323 -15.67 17.21 -2.31
C THR A 323 -16.58 18.18 -3.04
N PRO A 324 -16.07 18.98 -3.99
CA PRO A 324 -16.88 19.97 -4.71
C PRO A 324 -18.11 19.31 -5.34
N PHE A 325 -19.23 20.02 -5.34
CA PHE A 325 -20.52 19.47 -5.77
C PHE A 325 -20.46 18.85 -7.19
N THR A 326 -19.70 19.45 -8.10
CA THR A 326 -19.51 18.97 -9.47
C THR A 326 -18.76 17.62 -9.58
N TYR A 327 -18.01 17.24 -8.55
CA TYR A 327 -17.25 15.98 -8.48
C TYR A 327 -17.82 14.99 -7.47
N ARG A 328 -18.79 15.40 -6.65
CA ARG A 328 -19.44 14.52 -5.69
C ARG A 328 -20.35 13.53 -6.42
N LEU A 329 -20.54 12.34 -5.85
CA LEU A 329 -21.51 11.38 -6.37
C LEU A 329 -22.91 12.01 -6.48
N PRO A 330 -23.62 11.84 -7.61
CA PRO A 330 -24.97 12.36 -7.80
C PRO A 330 -25.98 11.75 -6.81
N GLU A 331 -26.88 12.57 -6.26
CA GLU A 331 -27.86 12.16 -5.24
C GLU A 331 -28.78 11.00 -5.67
N GLY A 332 -29.12 10.90 -6.96
CA GLY A 332 -29.96 9.80 -7.46
C GLY A 332 -29.23 8.45 -7.61
N ARG A 333 -27.90 8.44 -7.52
CA ARG A 333 -27.07 7.26 -7.88
C ARG A 333 -25.99 6.90 -6.86
N TRP A 334 -25.77 7.73 -5.84
CA TRP A 334 -24.67 7.53 -4.88
C TRP A 334 -24.72 6.14 -4.22
N TRP A 335 -25.91 5.64 -3.84
CA TRP A 335 -26.05 4.36 -3.15
C TRP A 335 -25.58 3.18 -4.02
N ALA A 336 -25.80 3.24 -5.34
CA ALA A 336 -25.38 2.19 -6.26
C ALA A 336 -23.84 2.16 -6.37
N ILE A 337 -23.22 3.33 -6.45
CA ILE A 337 -21.75 3.45 -6.53
C ILE A 337 -21.07 3.09 -5.22
N VAL A 338 -21.63 3.53 -4.08
CA VAL A 338 -21.18 3.09 -2.76
C VAL A 338 -21.33 1.57 -2.64
N GLY A 339 -22.47 1.00 -3.04
CA GLY A 339 -22.70 -0.45 -3.02
C GLY A 339 -21.69 -1.24 -3.84
N VAL A 340 -21.38 -0.79 -5.06
CA VAL A 340 -20.35 -1.43 -5.90
C VAL A 340 -18.95 -1.30 -5.30
N ASN A 341 -18.60 -0.15 -4.72
CA ASN A 341 -17.30 0.03 -4.05
C ASN A 341 -17.18 -0.85 -2.79
N LEU A 342 -18.24 -0.97 -1.99
CA LEU A 342 -18.28 -1.87 -0.83
C LEU A 342 -18.17 -3.33 -1.26
N LEU A 343 -18.87 -3.72 -2.32
CA LEU A 343 -18.77 -5.06 -2.89
C LEU A 343 -17.34 -5.33 -3.38
N TYR A 344 -16.73 -4.39 -4.09
CA TYR A 344 -15.33 -4.46 -4.53
C TYR A 344 -14.37 -4.60 -3.33
N ALA A 345 -14.62 -3.86 -2.24
CA ALA A 345 -13.84 -3.93 -1.02
C ALA A 345 -13.96 -5.28 -0.29
N ALA A 346 -15.15 -5.89 -0.32
CA ALA A 346 -15.44 -7.13 0.39
C ALA A 346 -14.71 -8.35 -0.18
N GLY A 347 -14.52 -8.41 -1.50
CA GLY A 347 -13.91 -9.56 -2.17
C GLY A 347 -12.55 -9.99 -1.63
N PRO A 348 -11.55 -9.08 -1.57
CA PRO A 348 -10.25 -9.37 -0.96
C PRO A 348 -10.33 -9.82 0.50
N GLN A 349 -11.28 -9.29 1.28
CA GLN A 349 -11.48 -9.72 2.68
C GLN A 349 -11.96 -11.17 2.75
N LEU A 350 -12.95 -11.51 1.93
CA LEU A 350 -13.50 -12.86 1.84
C LEU A 350 -12.46 -13.86 1.33
N LEU A 351 -11.61 -13.45 0.40
CA LEU A 351 -10.50 -14.26 -0.09
C LEU A 351 -9.47 -14.52 1.01
N ALA A 352 -9.03 -13.48 1.73
CA ALA A 352 -8.09 -13.63 2.83
C ALA A 352 -8.67 -14.53 3.94
N LEU A 353 -9.94 -14.35 4.28
CA LEU A 353 -10.66 -15.18 5.24
C LEU A 353 -10.74 -16.65 4.76
N ARG A 354 -11.05 -16.88 3.48
CA ARG A 354 -11.06 -18.22 2.87
C ARG A 354 -9.69 -18.89 2.95
N CYS A 355 -8.62 -18.16 2.68
CA CYS A 355 -7.25 -18.67 2.78
C CYS A 355 -6.86 -18.99 4.23
N ALA A 356 -7.32 -18.20 5.19
CA ALA A 356 -7.05 -18.40 6.61
C ALA A 356 -7.82 -19.58 7.21
N LEU A 357 -9.12 -19.70 6.91
CA LEU A 357 -9.99 -20.72 7.52
C LEU A 357 -9.79 -22.11 6.91
N ARG A 358 -9.39 -22.22 5.65
CA ARG A 358 -9.23 -23.50 4.94
C ARG A 358 -7.91 -23.55 4.14
N PRO A 359 -6.76 -23.57 4.82
CA PRO A 359 -5.46 -23.42 4.16
C PRO A 359 -5.01 -24.67 3.38
N ALA A 360 -5.62 -25.85 3.63
CA ALA A 360 -5.18 -27.14 3.10
C ALA A 360 -4.87 -27.13 1.59
N PHE A 361 -5.73 -26.52 0.77
CA PHE A 361 -5.54 -26.44 -0.68
C PHE A 361 -4.23 -25.73 -1.09
N PHE A 362 -3.76 -24.76 -0.29
CA PHE A 362 -2.61 -23.92 -0.59
C PHE A 362 -1.29 -24.42 0.00
N LEU A 363 -1.32 -25.48 0.83
CA LEU A 363 -0.13 -26.05 1.46
C LEU A 363 0.71 -26.85 0.46
N LYS A 364 2.02 -26.98 0.73
CA LYS A 364 2.86 -27.93 -0.02
C LYS A 364 2.48 -29.36 0.38
N THR A 365 2.36 -30.26 -0.60
CA THR A 365 2.34 -31.70 -0.33
C THR A 365 3.74 -32.17 0.01
N VAL A 366 3.85 -33.02 1.03
CA VAL A 366 5.06 -33.83 1.25
C VAL A 366 4.95 -35.02 0.30
N PRO A 367 5.94 -35.27 -0.58
CA PRO A 367 5.96 -36.49 -1.39
C PRO A 367 5.93 -37.73 -0.48
N ALA A 368 5.16 -38.74 -0.84
CA ALA A 368 5.06 -40.00 -0.10
C ALA A 368 6.44 -40.67 0.11
N ASP A 369 7.40 -40.41 -0.79
CA ASP A 369 8.75 -40.99 -0.78
C ASP A 369 9.63 -40.59 0.42
N ARG A 370 9.17 -39.69 1.30
CA ARG A 370 9.85 -39.35 2.58
C ARG A 370 9.15 -39.88 3.83
N ALA A 371 7.96 -40.47 3.70
CA ALA A 371 7.25 -41.07 4.83
C ALA A 371 7.71 -42.52 5.08
N ASP A 372 8.31 -43.17 4.09
CA ASP A 372 8.72 -44.59 4.14
C ASP A 372 10.24 -44.78 4.25
N ALA A 373 11.02 -43.73 4.54
CA ALA A 373 12.45 -43.87 4.81
C ALA A 373 12.65 -44.33 6.27
N PRO A 374 13.28 -45.49 6.52
CA PRO A 374 13.54 -45.95 7.88
C PRO A 374 14.43 -44.98 8.65
N GLU A 375 14.24 -44.94 9.97
CA GLU A 375 14.72 -43.98 10.97
C GLU A 375 16.27 -43.85 11.10
N GLU A 376 17.06 -44.50 10.26
CA GLU A 376 18.53 -44.55 10.38
C GLU A 376 19.28 -43.38 9.72
N ASP A 377 18.69 -42.66 8.76
CA ASP A 377 19.41 -41.64 7.98
C ASP A 377 19.20 -40.18 8.43
N GLN A 378 18.47 -39.92 9.52
CA GLN A 378 18.27 -38.55 10.03
C GLN A 378 19.39 -38.06 10.96
N LEU A 379 20.29 -38.93 11.43
CA LEU A 379 21.35 -38.54 12.36
C LEU A 379 22.65 -38.04 11.69
N THR A 380 22.82 -38.25 10.38
CA THR A 380 24.07 -37.92 9.66
C THR A 380 23.98 -36.65 8.81
N ALA A 381 22.79 -36.09 8.57
CA ALA A 381 22.62 -34.88 7.76
C ALA A 381 22.75 -33.55 8.54
N GLY A 382 22.96 -33.61 9.86
CA GLY A 382 23.05 -32.43 10.75
C GLY A 382 24.42 -31.77 10.88
N ALA A 383 25.46 -32.29 10.21
CA ALA A 383 26.83 -31.79 10.37
C ALA A 383 27.59 -31.65 9.04
N ALA A 384 27.25 -30.64 8.25
CA ALA A 384 28.15 -30.16 7.20
C ALA A 384 28.02 -28.64 7.01
N ASN A 385 29.01 -27.91 7.51
CA ASN A 385 29.25 -26.48 7.25
C ASN A 385 29.50 -26.22 5.75
N PRO A 386 29.03 -25.09 5.17
CA PRO A 386 29.36 -24.73 3.80
C PRO A 386 30.64 -23.88 3.79
N ALA A 387 31.80 -24.53 3.70
CA ALA A 387 33.04 -23.84 3.34
C ALA A 387 33.98 -24.78 2.58
N SER A 388 34.42 -24.32 1.40
CA SER A 388 35.42 -24.89 0.50
C SER A 388 34.93 -25.97 -0.48
N SER A 389 34.81 -25.56 -1.75
CA SER A 389 35.32 -26.32 -2.89
C SER A 389 35.24 -25.46 -4.16
N ALA A 390 36.31 -24.72 -4.43
CA ALA A 390 36.63 -24.25 -5.78
C ALA A 390 37.67 -25.21 -6.38
N PRO A 391 37.59 -25.57 -7.66
CA PRO A 391 38.73 -26.12 -8.38
C PRO A 391 39.27 -25.13 -9.43
N SER A 392 40.55 -24.80 -9.32
CA SER A 392 41.39 -24.13 -10.32
C SER A 392 42.12 -25.16 -11.23
N PRO A 393 42.70 -24.75 -12.37
CA PRO A 393 42.73 -25.51 -13.63
C PRO A 393 44.04 -26.29 -13.90
N SER A 394 44.04 -27.14 -14.93
CA SER A 394 45.24 -27.85 -15.42
C SER A 394 45.27 -28.02 -16.97
N PRO A 395 46.47 -28.24 -17.57
CA PRO A 395 46.97 -27.60 -18.81
C PRO A 395 46.98 -28.51 -20.09
N PRO A 396 47.59 -28.14 -21.26
CA PRO A 396 47.04 -28.42 -22.60
C PRO A 396 47.76 -29.45 -23.53
N ARG A 397 47.14 -29.65 -24.73
CA ARG A 397 47.62 -30.11 -26.09
C ARG A 397 47.70 -31.62 -26.38
N PRO A 398 47.66 -32.10 -27.67
CA PRO A 398 48.01 -31.42 -28.94
C PRO A 398 47.06 -31.59 -30.17
N LEU A 399 47.49 -30.93 -31.26
CA LEU A 399 46.88 -30.67 -32.57
C LEU A 399 46.68 -31.88 -33.50
N HIS A 400 45.69 -31.80 -34.41
CA HIS A 400 45.82 -32.28 -35.80
C HIS A 400 45.07 -31.37 -36.81
N HIS A 401 45.70 -31.23 -37.98
CA HIS A 401 45.45 -30.36 -39.13
C HIS A 401 44.15 -30.58 -39.94
N ARG A 402 43.59 -29.49 -40.53
CA ARG A 402 43.63 -29.13 -41.98
C ARG A 402 42.69 -27.93 -42.26
N TYR A 403 43.24 -26.80 -42.78
CA TYR A 403 43.06 -26.26 -44.17
C TYR A 403 41.60 -25.90 -44.52
N CYS A 404 41.21 -24.73 -45.05
CA CYS A 404 41.80 -23.67 -45.89
C CYS A 404 40.81 -22.47 -45.73
N GLY A 405 41.11 -21.18 -45.78
CA GLY A 405 42.01 -20.40 -46.61
C GLY A 405 41.38 -19.01 -46.82
N ASN A 406 42.16 -17.95 -46.59
CA ASN A 406 42.19 -16.62 -47.26
C ASN A 406 40.90 -15.77 -47.43
N HIS A 407 40.90 -14.43 -47.35
CA HIS A 407 41.93 -13.41 -47.20
C HIS A 407 41.26 -12.06 -46.85
N ARG A 408 41.88 -11.30 -45.94
CA ARG A 408 42.24 -9.85 -46.00
C ARG A 408 41.19 -8.81 -46.47
N SER A 409 40.80 -7.80 -45.69
CA SER A 409 41.53 -6.69 -45.02
C SER A 409 41.47 -5.35 -45.78
N GLY A 410 41.25 -4.25 -45.04
CA GLY A 410 41.76 -2.90 -45.39
C GLY A 410 40.71 -1.78 -45.39
N ARG A 411 40.58 -1.00 -44.30
CA ARG A 411 41.08 0.40 -44.11
C ARG A 411 40.30 1.46 -44.94
N ARG A 412 39.43 2.30 -44.33
CA ARG A 412 39.64 3.66 -43.73
C ARG A 412 40.00 4.77 -44.78
N PRO A 413 39.86 6.09 -44.50
CA PRO A 413 38.76 6.93 -43.96
C PRO A 413 38.66 8.30 -44.75
N ARG A 414 38.08 9.37 -44.14
CA ARG A 414 38.07 10.84 -44.50
C ARG A 414 36.82 11.33 -45.26
N THR A 415 36.30 12.58 -45.21
CA THR A 415 36.48 13.87 -44.47
C THR A 415 35.42 14.87 -44.98
N GLY A 416 35.09 15.93 -44.21
CA GLY A 416 34.65 17.27 -44.69
C GLY A 416 33.16 17.58 -44.41
N ARG A 417 32.70 18.65 -43.75
CA ARG A 417 32.97 20.12 -43.65
C ARG A 417 31.82 20.95 -44.29
N HIS A 418 31.32 21.94 -43.52
CA HIS A 418 30.61 23.19 -43.88
C HIS A 418 29.21 23.13 -44.51
N ALA A 419 28.30 24.12 -44.42
CA ALA A 419 28.03 25.29 -43.55
C ALA A 419 26.76 26.02 -44.08
N ALA A 420 26.03 26.71 -43.19
CA ALA A 420 25.36 28.02 -43.34
C ALA A 420 24.12 28.29 -44.26
N GLY A 421 23.27 29.24 -43.79
CA GLY A 421 22.24 30.06 -44.50
C GLY A 421 20.79 29.69 -44.13
N CYS A 422 19.93 30.43 -43.41
CA CYS A 422 19.55 31.86 -43.30
C CYS A 422 18.64 32.38 -44.45
N ASP A 423 17.36 32.66 -44.11
CA ASP A 423 16.41 33.67 -44.65
C ASP A 423 15.03 33.35 -44.01
N ARG A 424 14.28 34.16 -43.24
CA ARG A 424 13.85 35.58 -43.20
C ARG A 424 12.82 35.95 -44.27
N LEU A 425 11.79 36.70 -43.81
CA LEU A 425 10.75 37.48 -44.51
C LEU A 425 9.39 36.77 -44.65
N ARG A 426 8.21 37.38 -44.43
CA ARG A 426 7.79 38.69 -43.89
C ARG A 426 6.24 38.73 -43.99
N THR A 427 5.56 39.35 -43.02
CA THR A 427 4.35 40.23 -43.17
C THR A 427 3.04 39.60 -43.70
N LYS A 428 1.82 40.07 -43.41
CA LYS A 428 1.28 41.30 -42.77
C LYS A 428 -0.25 41.16 -42.63
N THR A 429 -0.83 41.86 -41.64
CA THR A 429 -2.16 42.54 -41.58
C THR A 429 -3.44 41.75 -41.93
N GLU A 430 -4.66 42.04 -41.49
CA GLU A 430 -5.38 43.26 -41.05
C GLU A 430 -6.71 42.73 -40.42
N GLU A 431 -7.14 43.17 -39.24
CA GLU A 431 -8.13 44.24 -38.95
C GLU A 431 -9.61 43.82 -38.85
N ASN A 432 -10.25 44.51 -37.89
CA ASN A 432 -11.68 44.81 -37.66
C ASN A 432 -12.57 43.74 -37.02
N SER A 433 -13.11 43.91 -35.81
CA SER A 433 -13.86 45.01 -35.14
C SER A 433 -15.38 44.91 -35.35
N ALA A 434 -16.07 44.86 -34.19
CA ALA A 434 -17.39 45.42 -33.87
C ALA A 434 -18.71 44.78 -34.37
N GLY A 435 -19.65 44.72 -33.41
CA GLY A 435 -21.11 44.75 -33.56
C GLY A 435 -21.78 43.39 -33.81
N GLU A 436 -22.96 43.04 -33.32
CA GLU A 436 -23.94 43.67 -32.43
C GLU A 436 -25.03 42.59 -32.18
N SER A 437 -25.76 42.72 -31.06
CA SER A 437 -27.11 42.18 -30.74
C SER A 437 -27.85 41.25 -31.72
N VAL A 438 -28.39 40.12 -31.22
CA VAL A 438 -29.77 39.90 -30.72
C VAL A 438 -29.80 38.62 -29.89
#